data_AF-A0A851D567-F1
#
_entry.id   AF-A0A851D567-F1
#
_cell.length_a   1.000
_cell.length_b   1.000
_cell.length_c   1.000
_cell.angle_alpha   90.00
_cell.angle_beta   90.00
_cell.angle_gamma   90.00
#
_symmetry.space_group_name_H-M   'P 1'
#
loop_
_entity.id
_entity.type
_entity.pdbx_description
1 polymer ?
#
loop_
_entity_poly.entity_id
_entity_poly.type
_entity_poly.pdbx_seq_one_letter_code
_entity_poly.pdbx_strand_id
1 'polypeptide(L)'
;LFNKPAGMPPYAPQGFPFLPPYPPQETNRTVAAVPVAESVSSSYTTDKPAAPSYGFIADLPLPVPTAEAVLQVGQNGFTYKMPDVPDTFPELAELSISQLTNMNEQEEVLLEQFVTLPQLKQVIADRDELVKSIEELAKKNLLLEPSLEAKRQTVLDKYEQLTQMKAAFEKKMQRQHELSESCSPSALQARLKVAAHEAEEESDTIAEDFLEGKTEIDDFLSSFMEKRTLCHCRRAKEEKLQQAIAMHSQFHAPL
;
A
#
# COMPACT_ATOMS: atom_id res chain seq x y z
N LEU A 1 -59.20 -19.67 -12.14
CA LEU A 1 -59.01 -18.24 -12.45
C LEU A 1 -57.97 -17.67 -11.49
N PHE A 2 -56.90 -17.11 -12.06
CA PHE A 2 -55.77 -16.37 -11.46
C PHE A 2 -54.60 -17.12 -10.78
N ASN A 3 -53.57 -17.34 -11.62
CA ASN A 3 -52.12 -17.09 -11.51
C ASN A 3 -51.24 -17.66 -10.37
N LYS A 4 -50.27 -18.48 -10.80
CA LYS A 4 -48.86 -18.59 -10.32
C LYS A 4 -47.95 -17.94 -11.39
N PRO A 5 -46.63 -17.62 -11.18
CA PRO A 5 -45.65 -18.40 -10.39
C PRO A 5 -44.52 -17.60 -9.66
N ALA A 6 -43.66 -18.38 -8.96
CA ALA A 6 -42.20 -18.28 -8.75
C ALA A 6 -41.53 -16.89 -8.57
N GLY A 7 -40.58 -16.66 -7.68
CA GLY A 7 -39.69 -17.53 -6.90
C GLY A 7 -38.53 -16.63 -6.49
N MET A 8 -38.47 -16.25 -5.22
CA MET A 8 -37.31 -15.56 -4.65
C MET A 8 -36.39 -16.62 -4.03
N PRO A 9 -35.09 -16.66 -4.35
CA PRO A 9 -34.20 -17.62 -3.74
C PRO A 9 -33.96 -17.23 -2.27
N PRO A 10 -33.80 -18.20 -1.37
CA PRO A 10 -33.35 -17.92 -0.01
C PRO A 10 -31.88 -17.46 -0.05
N TYR A 11 -31.55 -16.50 0.82
CA TYR A 11 -30.18 -16.01 1.01
C TYR A 11 -29.20 -17.18 1.18
N ALA A 12 -28.19 -17.25 0.30
CA ALA A 12 -27.09 -18.19 0.45
C ALA A 12 -26.28 -17.87 1.72
N PRO A 13 -25.72 -18.87 2.41
CA PRO A 13 -24.76 -18.63 3.48
C PRO A 13 -23.48 -18.13 2.82
N GLN A 14 -23.21 -16.83 2.92
CA GLN A 14 -21.92 -16.25 2.54
C GLN A 14 -20.87 -16.70 3.55
N GLY A 15 -20.35 -17.92 3.36
CA GLY A 15 -19.03 -18.28 3.83
C GLY A 15 -18.03 -17.43 3.07
N PHE A 16 -17.49 -16.39 3.71
CA PHE A 16 -16.35 -15.68 3.18
C PHE A 16 -15.18 -16.66 3.08
N PRO A 17 -14.58 -16.90 1.90
CA PRO A 17 -13.34 -17.63 1.84
C PRO A 17 -12.30 -16.77 2.55
N PHE A 18 -11.85 -17.22 3.72
CA PHE A 18 -10.66 -16.67 4.36
C PHE A 18 -9.53 -16.72 3.33
N LEU A 19 -9.11 -15.56 2.84
CA LEU A 19 -7.81 -15.48 2.19
C LEU A 19 -6.77 -15.81 3.26
N PRO A 20 -5.76 -16.64 2.95
CA PRO A 20 -4.71 -16.96 3.90
C PRO A 20 -4.02 -15.65 4.35
N PRO A 21 -3.58 -15.55 5.62
CA PRO A 21 -2.82 -14.40 6.09
C PRO A 21 -1.58 -14.24 5.22
N TYR A 22 -1.38 -13.05 4.64
CA TYR A 22 -0.08 -12.71 4.08
C TYR A 22 0.96 -12.74 5.21
N PRO A 23 2.16 -13.32 4.99
CA PRO A 23 3.16 -13.41 6.04
C PRO A 23 3.62 -11.99 6.44
N PRO A 24 3.95 -11.77 7.73
CA PRO A 24 4.48 -10.49 8.17
C PRO A 24 5.83 -10.25 7.51
N GLN A 25 5.99 -9.10 6.85
CA GLN A 25 7.30 -8.66 6.38
C GLN A 25 8.17 -8.35 7.61
N GLU A 26 9.24 -9.11 7.79
CA GLU A 26 10.14 -9.00 8.93
C GLU A 26 10.77 -7.60 9.02
N THR A 27 10.64 -7.01 10.20
CA THR A 27 11.34 -5.80 10.61
C THR A 27 12.80 -6.12 10.90
N ASN A 28 13.65 -6.12 9.87
CA ASN A 28 15.10 -6.06 10.07
C ASN A 28 15.72 -5.05 9.08
N ARG A 29 15.69 -3.77 9.45
CA ARG A 29 16.57 -2.76 8.88
C ARG A 29 17.82 -2.66 9.74
N THR A 30 18.88 -3.30 9.27
CA THR A 30 20.25 -3.06 9.74
C THR A 30 20.63 -1.63 9.36
N VAL A 31 20.87 -0.79 10.36
CA VAL A 31 21.38 0.58 10.20
C VAL A 31 22.86 0.47 9.83
N ALA A 32 23.22 0.82 8.58
CA ALA A 32 24.62 0.95 8.17
C ALA A 32 24.99 2.43 8.05
N ALA A 33 26.14 2.78 8.64
CA ALA A 33 26.65 4.13 8.81
C ALA A 33 27.04 4.83 7.49
N VAL A 34 26.88 6.15 7.50
CA VAL A 34 27.22 7.10 6.42
C VAL A 34 28.74 7.30 6.35
N PRO A 35 29.39 7.25 5.17
CA PRO A 35 30.67 7.91 4.99
C PRO A 35 30.46 9.36 4.56
N VAL A 36 31.14 10.26 5.27
CA VAL A 36 31.30 11.67 4.95
C VAL A 36 32.05 11.80 3.62
N ALA A 37 31.55 12.63 2.70
CA ALA A 37 32.30 13.07 1.53
C ALA A 37 32.38 14.60 1.51
N GLU A 38 33.61 15.06 1.37
CA GLU A 38 34.09 16.43 1.48
C GLU A 38 33.55 17.37 0.39
N SER A 39 33.44 18.63 0.80
CA SER A 39 33.15 19.79 -0.03
C SER A 39 34.26 20.09 -1.03
N VAL A 40 33.90 20.29 -2.31
CA VAL A 40 34.63 21.18 -3.20
C VAL A 40 33.64 22.10 -3.91
N SER A 41 33.86 23.40 -3.76
CA SER A 41 33.06 24.49 -4.30
C SER A 41 33.13 24.55 -5.83
N SER A 42 31.99 24.78 -6.48
CA SER A 42 31.95 25.54 -7.73
C SER A 42 30.63 26.31 -7.82
N SER A 43 30.77 27.60 -8.12
CA SER A 43 29.78 28.65 -7.96
C SER A 43 28.99 28.89 -9.25
N TYR A 44 27.71 28.55 -9.25
CA TYR A 44 26.68 29.18 -10.08
C TYR A 44 25.32 29.06 -9.39
N THR A 45 24.73 30.22 -9.15
CA THR A 45 23.42 30.42 -8.53
C THR A 45 22.30 30.02 -9.47
N THR A 46 21.43 29.12 -9.02
CA THR A 46 19.99 29.15 -9.31
C THR A 46 19.31 28.34 -8.21
N ASP A 47 18.71 29.03 -7.25
CA ASP A 47 17.86 28.44 -6.20
C ASP A 47 16.64 27.77 -6.84
N LYS A 48 16.78 26.50 -7.19
CA LYS A 48 15.66 25.60 -7.37
C LYS A 48 15.80 24.53 -6.29
N PRO A 49 14.83 24.40 -5.36
CA PRO A 49 14.91 23.36 -4.37
C PRO A 49 14.96 22.01 -5.10
N ALA A 50 15.98 21.21 -4.80
CA ALA A 50 15.99 19.80 -5.18
C ALA A 50 14.66 19.20 -4.71
N ALA A 51 13.99 18.47 -5.60
CA ALA A 51 12.73 17.81 -5.28
C ALA A 51 12.89 17.04 -3.96
N PRO A 52 11.94 17.18 -3.01
CA PRO A 52 12.12 16.62 -1.69
C PRO A 52 12.19 15.09 -1.81
N SER A 53 13.29 14.52 -1.31
CA SER A 53 13.54 13.09 -1.21
C SER A 53 12.50 12.46 -0.28
N TYR A 54 11.33 12.08 -0.80
CA TYR A 54 10.32 11.35 -0.06
C TYR A 54 10.06 9.97 -0.67
N GLY A 55 10.39 8.96 0.14
CA GLY A 55 9.93 7.58 -0.01
C GLY A 55 10.53 6.85 -1.22
N PHE A 56 11.67 6.20 -1.01
CA PHE A 56 12.11 5.11 -1.88
C PHE A 56 11.01 4.05 -1.93
N ILE A 57 10.21 4.05 -3.00
CA ILE A 57 9.56 2.84 -3.49
C ILE A 57 10.71 2.05 -4.12
N ALA A 58 11.39 1.23 -3.33
CA ALA A 58 12.57 0.48 -3.77
C ALA A 58 12.25 -0.62 -4.81
N ASP A 59 10.96 -0.91 -5.03
CA ASP A 59 10.49 -2.03 -5.87
C ASP A 59 9.69 -1.59 -7.11
N LEU A 60 9.82 -0.33 -7.54
CA LEU A 60 9.44 0.00 -8.92
C LEU A 60 10.68 -0.21 -9.79
N PRO A 61 10.67 -1.14 -10.77
CA PRO A 61 11.73 -1.23 -11.76
C PRO A 61 11.62 0.01 -12.66
N LEU A 62 12.10 1.14 -12.16
CA LEU A 62 12.43 2.28 -12.99
C LEU A 62 13.60 1.82 -13.85
N PRO A 63 13.54 1.99 -15.17
CA PRO A 63 14.68 1.72 -16.04
C PRO A 63 15.75 2.77 -15.73
N VAL A 64 16.55 2.52 -14.69
CA VAL A 64 17.77 3.26 -14.41
C VAL A 64 18.81 2.70 -15.38
N PRO A 65 19.36 3.52 -16.29
CA PRO A 65 20.38 3.08 -17.22
C PRO A 65 21.65 2.73 -16.45
N THR A 66 21.94 1.44 -16.32
CA THR A 66 23.26 0.95 -15.91
C THR A 66 24.30 1.36 -16.96
N ALA A 67 25.44 1.87 -16.48
CA ALA A 67 26.49 2.49 -17.28
C ALA A 67 27.08 1.61 -18.41
N GLU A 68 26.79 0.32 -18.43
CA GLU A 68 27.30 -0.63 -19.42
C GLU A 68 26.53 -0.63 -20.75
N ALA A 69 25.32 -0.02 -20.80
CA ALA A 69 24.56 0.12 -22.05
C ALA A 69 24.93 1.38 -22.87
N VAL A 70 25.87 2.20 -22.38
CA VAL A 70 26.14 3.56 -22.91
C VAL A 70 26.89 3.56 -24.26
N LEU A 71 27.49 2.44 -24.69
CA LEU A 71 28.36 2.51 -25.87
C LEU A 71 27.65 2.51 -27.23
N GLN A 72 26.37 2.17 -27.37
CA GLN A 72 25.71 2.25 -28.71
C GLN A 72 24.22 2.59 -28.75
N VAL A 73 23.53 2.80 -27.62
CA VAL A 73 22.08 3.03 -27.65
C VAL A 73 21.73 4.21 -26.76
N GLY A 74 21.47 5.37 -27.37
CA GLY A 74 20.77 6.47 -26.69
C GLY A 74 19.42 5.95 -26.18
N GLN A 75 19.00 6.39 -25.01
CA GLN A 75 17.80 5.89 -24.29
C GLN A 75 16.48 5.97 -25.10
N ASN A 76 16.49 6.64 -26.25
CA ASN A 76 15.37 6.79 -27.18
C ASN A 76 15.58 6.11 -28.55
N GLY A 77 16.61 5.28 -28.72
CA GLY A 77 16.93 4.63 -30.01
C GLY A 77 17.44 5.57 -31.12
N PHE A 78 17.63 6.86 -30.81
CA PHE A 78 18.20 7.82 -31.76
C PHE A 78 19.71 7.66 -31.81
N THR A 79 20.21 7.10 -32.91
CA THR A 79 21.62 7.20 -33.30
C THR A 79 21.75 8.31 -34.33
N TYR A 80 22.43 9.41 -33.99
CA TYR A 80 22.77 10.43 -34.97
C TYR A 80 23.65 9.81 -36.08
N LYS A 81 23.35 10.13 -37.33
CA LYS A 81 24.16 9.72 -38.49
C LYS A 81 24.83 10.97 -39.05
N MET A 82 26.16 11.02 -38.92
CA MET A 82 26.95 12.13 -39.44
C MET A 82 26.98 12.08 -40.97
N PRO A 83 26.83 13.21 -41.66
CA PRO A 83 26.97 13.23 -43.12
C PRO A 83 28.39 12.86 -43.53
N ASP A 84 28.52 12.18 -44.68
CA ASP A 84 29.81 11.76 -45.23
C ASP A 84 30.66 12.98 -45.62
N VAL A 85 31.94 12.94 -45.23
CA VAL A 85 32.91 14.00 -45.57
C VAL A 85 33.33 13.84 -47.03
N PRO A 86 33.21 14.87 -47.88
CA PRO A 86 33.67 14.79 -49.27
C PRO A 86 35.18 14.67 -49.36
N ASP A 87 35.64 13.83 -50.28
CA ASP A 87 37.07 13.73 -50.62
C ASP A 87 37.51 14.84 -51.61
N THR A 88 36.56 15.61 -52.16
CA THR A 88 36.81 16.66 -53.16
C THR A 88 35.89 17.85 -52.97
N PHE A 89 36.40 19.06 -53.23
CA PHE A 89 35.67 20.33 -53.15
C PHE A 89 35.60 21.02 -54.52
N PRO A 90 34.67 20.64 -55.40
CA PRO A 90 34.59 21.18 -56.76
C PRO A 90 34.35 22.70 -56.78
N GLU A 91 33.74 23.24 -55.74
CA GLU A 91 33.51 24.67 -55.49
C GLU A 91 34.80 25.51 -55.54
N LEU A 92 35.93 24.93 -55.12
CA LEU A 92 37.23 25.61 -55.12
C LEU A 92 37.82 25.77 -56.53
N ALA A 93 37.41 24.93 -57.49
CA ALA A 93 37.88 25.00 -58.87
C ALA A 93 37.32 26.22 -59.63
N GLU A 94 36.26 26.84 -59.12
CA GLU A 94 35.62 28.02 -59.70
C GLU A 94 36.25 29.34 -59.20
N LEU A 95 37.15 29.27 -58.21
CA LEU A 95 37.80 30.43 -57.60
C LEU A 95 39.11 30.80 -58.31
N SER A 96 39.42 32.09 -58.36
CA SER A 96 40.70 32.60 -58.90
C SER A 96 41.87 32.32 -57.95
N ILE A 97 43.10 32.27 -58.49
CA ILE A 97 44.32 32.05 -57.71
C ILE A 97 44.46 33.09 -56.58
N SER A 98 44.12 34.36 -56.83
CA SER A 98 44.14 35.40 -55.78
C SER A 98 43.14 35.15 -54.65
N GLN A 99 41.96 34.60 -54.95
CA GLN A 99 40.95 34.24 -53.95
C GLN A 99 41.40 33.03 -53.12
N LEU A 100 41.98 32.02 -53.77
CA LEU A 100 42.53 30.84 -53.11
C LEU A 100 43.72 31.20 -52.21
N THR A 101 44.64 32.06 -52.68
CA THR A 101 45.75 32.56 -51.87
C THR A 101 45.24 33.35 -50.67
N ASN A 102 44.27 34.24 -50.87
CA ASN A 102 43.65 34.99 -49.79
C ASN A 102 42.98 34.07 -48.74
N MET A 103 42.19 33.08 -49.18
CA MET A 103 41.60 32.08 -48.29
C MET A 103 42.66 31.28 -47.52
N ASN A 104 43.77 30.92 -48.15
CA ASN A 104 44.84 30.17 -47.50
C ASN A 104 45.63 31.01 -46.48
N GLU A 105 45.73 32.33 -46.70
CA GLU A 105 46.42 33.26 -45.81
C GLU A 105 45.52 33.82 -44.69
N GLN A 106 44.20 33.79 -44.88
CA GLN A 106 43.20 34.34 -43.94
C GLN A 106 42.26 33.24 -43.45
N GLU A 107 42.51 32.77 -42.22
CA GLU A 107 41.72 31.71 -41.57
C GLU A 107 40.22 32.02 -41.48
N GLU A 108 39.84 33.28 -41.25
CA GLU A 108 38.42 33.68 -41.23
C GLU A 108 37.71 33.44 -42.57
N VAL A 109 38.36 33.77 -43.70
CA VAL A 109 37.78 33.58 -45.03
C VAL A 109 37.64 32.10 -45.35
N LEU A 110 38.60 31.29 -44.90
CA LEU A 110 38.52 29.84 -45.00
C LEU A 110 37.36 29.28 -44.17
N LEU A 111 37.21 29.72 -42.91
CA LEU A 111 36.12 29.31 -42.02
C LEU A 111 34.74 29.73 -42.57
N GLU A 112 34.62 30.91 -43.16
CA GLU A 112 33.38 31.33 -43.85
C GLU A 112 33.03 30.36 -44.98
N GLN A 113 34.00 29.93 -45.80
CA GLN A 113 33.76 28.92 -46.83
C GLN A 113 33.33 27.57 -46.22
N PHE A 114 33.93 27.12 -45.12
CA PHE A 114 33.52 25.88 -44.43
C PHE A 114 32.05 25.90 -44.01
N VAL A 115 31.53 27.03 -43.50
CA VAL A 115 30.11 27.18 -43.12
C VAL A 115 29.19 27.06 -44.33
N THR A 116 29.66 27.32 -45.54
CA THR A 116 28.85 27.15 -46.75
C THR A 116 28.72 25.70 -47.20
N LEU A 117 29.59 24.79 -46.73
CA LEU A 117 29.61 23.38 -47.13
C LEU A 117 28.28 22.66 -46.80
N PRO A 118 27.75 21.83 -47.70
CA PRO A 118 26.50 21.11 -47.48
C PRO A 118 26.50 20.24 -46.20
N GLN A 119 27.64 19.60 -45.89
CA GLN A 119 27.75 18.73 -44.73
C GLN A 119 27.65 19.50 -43.43
N LEU A 120 28.35 20.64 -43.33
CA LEU A 120 28.31 21.46 -42.11
C LEU A 120 26.93 22.12 -41.93
N LYS A 121 26.29 22.57 -43.02
CA LYS A 121 24.90 23.03 -42.99
C LYS A 121 23.94 21.96 -42.50
N GLN A 122 24.11 20.72 -42.96
CA GLN A 122 23.30 19.58 -42.51
C GLN A 122 23.50 19.33 -41.00
N VAL A 123 24.75 19.27 -40.53
CA VAL A 123 25.05 19.09 -39.09
C VAL A 123 24.44 20.20 -38.23
N ILE A 124 24.51 21.46 -38.68
CA ILE A 124 23.91 22.60 -37.98
C ILE A 124 22.39 22.47 -37.94
N ALA A 125 21.75 22.11 -39.05
CA ALA A 125 20.30 21.91 -39.12
C ALA A 125 19.85 20.74 -38.22
N ASP A 126 20.56 19.61 -38.27
CA ASP A 126 20.28 18.44 -37.43
C ASP A 126 20.40 18.78 -35.95
N ARG A 127 21.43 19.54 -35.56
CA ARG A 127 21.60 20.05 -34.19
C ARG A 127 20.40 20.89 -33.77
N ASP A 128 19.97 21.83 -34.62
CA ASP A 128 18.88 22.75 -34.28
C ASP A 128 17.53 22.03 -34.16
N GLU A 129 17.27 21.05 -35.05
CA GLU A 129 16.11 20.18 -34.94
C GLU A 129 16.15 19.35 -33.66
N LEU A 130 17.31 18.77 -33.32
CA LEU A 130 17.47 17.98 -32.10
C LEU A 130 17.26 18.84 -30.84
N VAL A 131 17.84 20.03 -30.78
CA VAL A 131 17.65 20.97 -29.66
C VAL A 131 16.16 21.32 -29.51
N LYS A 132 15.49 21.65 -30.62
CA LYS A 132 14.05 21.93 -30.60
C LYS A 132 13.23 20.73 -30.12
N SER A 133 13.55 19.52 -30.57
CA SER A 133 12.90 18.28 -30.14
C SER A 133 13.08 18.04 -28.63
N ILE A 134 14.30 18.22 -28.12
CA ILE A 134 14.60 18.09 -26.68
C ILE A 134 13.79 19.12 -25.88
N GLU A 135 13.74 20.37 -26.32
CA GLU A 135 12.94 21.41 -25.65
C GLU A 135 11.44 21.09 -25.65
N GLU A 136 10.89 20.66 -26.77
CA GLU A 136 9.48 20.28 -26.88
C GLU A 136 9.15 19.10 -25.95
N LEU A 137 10.03 18.10 -25.89
CA LEU A 137 9.89 16.97 -24.99
C LEU A 137 9.98 17.40 -23.52
N ALA A 138 10.93 18.26 -23.17
CA ALA A 138 11.07 18.81 -21.83
C ALA A 138 9.82 19.61 -21.41
N LYS A 139 9.29 20.46 -22.30
CA LYS A 139 8.04 21.21 -22.08
C LYS A 139 6.87 20.26 -21.86
N LYS A 140 6.74 19.21 -22.68
CA LYS A 140 5.69 18.19 -22.52
C LYS A 140 5.80 17.47 -21.17
N ASN A 141 7.00 17.08 -20.75
CA ASN A 141 7.22 16.43 -19.46
C ASN A 141 6.81 17.33 -18.29
N LEU A 142 7.19 18.62 -18.33
CA LEU A 142 6.79 19.61 -17.32
C LEU A 142 5.27 19.81 -17.27
N LEU A 143 4.58 19.76 -18.41
CA LEU A 143 3.11 19.85 -18.46
C LEU A 143 2.41 18.62 -17.87
N LEU A 144 3.04 17.44 -17.94
CA LEU A 144 2.48 16.19 -17.41
C LEU A 144 2.70 16.04 -15.90
N GLU A 145 3.77 16.63 -15.36
CA GLU A 145 4.14 16.59 -13.94
C GLU A 145 2.96 16.85 -12.98
N PRO A 146 2.18 17.95 -13.09
CA PRO A 146 1.09 18.22 -12.14
C PRO A 146 -0.03 17.18 -12.19
N SER A 147 -0.34 16.63 -13.38
CA SER A 147 -1.38 15.61 -13.56
C SER A 147 -0.94 14.27 -12.97
N LEU A 148 0.34 13.91 -13.17
CA LEU A 148 0.92 12.70 -12.58
C LEU A 148 0.97 12.80 -11.06
N GLU A 149 1.38 13.94 -10.52
CA GLU A 149 1.45 14.14 -9.07
C GLU A 149 0.05 14.12 -8.43
N ALA A 150 -0.95 14.75 -9.07
CA ALA A 150 -2.33 14.69 -8.59
C ALA A 150 -2.88 13.25 -8.58
N LYS A 151 -2.57 12.45 -9.61
CA LYS A 151 -2.96 11.02 -9.67
C LYS A 151 -2.23 10.22 -8.60
N ARG A 152 -0.94 10.46 -8.40
CA ARG A 152 -0.13 9.84 -7.33
C ARG A 152 -0.74 10.12 -5.97
N GLN A 153 -1.04 11.38 -5.66
CA GLN A 153 -1.66 11.77 -4.39
C GLN A 153 -3.02 11.08 -4.20
N THR A 154 -3.85 11.03 -5.24
CA THR A 154 -5.15 10.33 -5.20
C THR A 154 -5.00 8.85 -4.84
N VAL A 155 -3.97 8.17 -5.37
CA VAL A 155 -3.69 6.77 -5.05
C VAL A 155 -3.26 6.62 -3.59
N LEU A 156 -2.38 7.49 -3.10
CA LEU A 156 -1.95 7.49 -1.70
C LEU A 156 -3.14 7.70 -0.74
N ASP A 157 -4.00 8.68 -1.04
CA ASP A 157 -5.17 8.98 -0.20
C ASP A 157 -6.17 7.81 -0.16
N LYS A 158 -6.39 7.14 -1.29
CA LYS A 158 -7.26 5.95 -1.36
C LYS A 158 -6.66 4.76 -0.64
N TYR A 159 -5.34 4.58 -0.75
CA TYR A 159 -4.64 3.50 -0.06
C TYR A 159 -4.70 3.68 1.46
N GLU A 160 -4.53 4.91 1.94
CA GLU A 160 -4.65 5.24 3.35
C GLU A 160 -6.08 4.97 3.87
N GLN A 161 -7.11 5.42 3.14
CA GLN A 161 -8.51 5.13 3.46
C GLN A 161 -8.78 3.62 3.52
N LEU A 162 -8.31 2.85 2.54
CA LEU A 162 -8.45 1.40 2.52
C LEU A 162 -7.81 0.77 3.74
N THR A 163 -6.59 1.20 4.10
CA THR A 163 -5.86 0.69 5.26
C THR A 163 -6.62 0.94 6.56
N GLN A 164 -7.15 2.15 6.74
CA GLN A 164 -7.96 2.51 7.91
C GLN A 164 -9.27 1.69 7.98
N MET A 165 -9.97 1.56 6.85
CA MET A 165 -11.21 0.78 6.78
C MET A 165 -10.97 -0.70 7.07
N LYS A 166 -9.88 -1.27 6.55
CA LYS A 166 -9.46 -2.65 6.80
C LYS A 166 -9.19 -2.87 8.29
N ALA A 167 -8.39 -2.01 8.92
CA ALA A 167 -8.10 -2.11 10.35
C ALA A 167 -9.37 -1.99 11.21
N ALA A 168 -10.28 -1.07 10.85
CA ALA A 168 -11.56 -0.92 11.54
C ALA A 168 -12.47 -2.15 11.36
N PHE A 169 -12.49 -2.74 10.17
CA PHE A 169 -13.23 -3.96 9.88
C PHE A 169 -12.68 -5.14 10.69
N GLU A 170 -11.36 -5.37 10.66
CA GLU A 170 -10.71 -6.44 11.41
C GLU A 170 -10.98 -6.32 12.91
N LYS A 171 -10.91 -5.10 13.47
CA LYS A 171 -11.25 -4.86 14.88
C LYS A 171 -12.71 -5.21 15.19
N LYS A 172 -13.65 -4.85 14.30
CA LYS A 172 -15.08 -5.18 14.49
C LYS A 172 -15.32 -6.68 14.36
N MET A 173 -14.67 -7.33 13.41
CA MET A 173 -14.76 -8.78 13.19
C MET A 173 -14.21 -9.54 14.41
N GLN A 174 -13.05 -9.15 14.92
CA GLN A 174 -12.47 -9.72 16.14
C GLN A 174 -13.43 -9.56 17.33
N ARG A 175 -13.98 -8.35 17.52
CA ARG A 175 -14.94 -8.10 18.60
C ARG A 175 -16.23 -8.92 18.45
N GLN A 176 -16.73 -9.06 17.23
CA GLN A 176 -17.89 -9.89 16.94
C GLN A 176 -17.60 -11.36 17.31
N HIS A 177 -16.43 -11.88 16.92
CA HIS A 177 -16.03 -13.24 17.21
C HIS A 177 -15.95 -13.49 18.73
N GLU A 178 -15.25 -12.62 19.48
CA GLU A 178 -15.17 -12.69 20.95
C GLU A 178 -16.56 -12.69 21.61
N LEU A 179 -17.47 -11.83 21.15
CA LEU A 179 -18.84 -11.78 21.67
C LEU A 179 -19.62 -13.04 21.29
N SER A 180 -19.44 -13.56 20.07
CA SER A 180 -20.11 -14.79 19.64
C SER A 180 -19.69 -16.00 20.47
N GLU A 181 -18.41 -16.10 20.84
CA GLU A 181 -17.91 -17.18 21.68
C GLU A 181 -18.32 -16.99 23.13
N SER A 182 -18.03 -15.82 23.70
CA SER A 182 -18.29 -15.54 25.12
C SER A 182 -19.78 -15.49 25.46
N CYS A 183 -20.63 -14.99 24.56
CA CYS A 183 -22.09 -14.97 24.73
C CYS A 183 -22.78 -16.13 24.02
N SER A 184 -22.04 -17.15 23.56
CA SER A 184 -22.67 -18.36 23.02
C SER A 184 -23.58 -18.99 24.08
N PRO A 185 -24.71 -19.62 23.68
CA PRO A 185 -25.60 -20.31 24.61
C PRO A 185 -24.85 -21.33 25.48
N SER A 186 -23.92 -22.08 24.90
CA SER A 186 -23.09 -23.07 25.61
C SER A 186 -22.15 -22.41 26.63
N ALA A 187 -21.50 -21.29 26.30
CA ALA A 187 -20.65 -20.56 27.24
C ALA A 187 -21.46 -19.95 28.39
N LEU A 188 -22.64 -19.39 28.10
CA LEU A 188 -23.56 -18.87 29.12
C LEU A 188 -24.07 -19.98 30.05
N GLN A 189 -24.41 -21.14 29.49
CA GLN A 189 -24.83 -22.31 30.25
C GLN A 189 -23.71 -22.80 31.18
N ALA A 190 -22.49 -22.95 30.66
CA ALA A 190 -21.34 -23.37 31.47
C ALA A 190 -21.11 -22.41 32.64
N ARG A 191 -21.18 -21.09 32.40
CA ARG A 191 -21.08 -20.08 33.47
C ARG A 191 -22.21 -20.17 34.49
N LEU A 192 -23.45 -20.40 34.05
CA LEU A 192 -24.58 -20.61 34.96
C LEU A 192 -24.38 -21.85 35.83
N LYS A 193 -23.87 -22.94 35.26
CA LYS A 193 -23.59 -24.19 35.98
C LYS A 193 -22.53 -23.99 37.07
N VAL A 194 -21.42 -23.33 36.73
CA VAL A 194 -20.37 -22.98 37.69
C VAL A 194 -20.91 -22.07 38.79
N ALA A 195 -21.60 -20.98 38.43
CA ALA A 195 -22.16 -20.04 39.40
C ALA A 195 -23.28 -20.64 40.28
N ALA A 196 -23.97 -21.68 39.81
CA ALA A 196 -24.93 -22.43 40.62
C ALA A 196 -24.22 -23.31 41.65
N HIS A 197 -23.17 -24.01 41.23
CA HIS A 197 -22.32 -24.81 42.13
C HIS A 197 -21.64 -23.93 43.18
N GLU A 198 -21.05 -22.80 42.79
CA GLU A 198 -20.46 -21.85 43.74
C GLU A 198 -21.46 -21.38 44.80
N ALA A 199 -22.71 -21.06 44.40
CA ALA A 199 -23.75 -20.66 45.35
C ALA A 199 -24.20 -21.81 46.28
N GLU A 200 -24.08 -23.06 45.85
CA GLU A 200 -24.33 -24.23 46.69
C GLU A 200 -23.22 -24.41 47.73
N GLU A 201 -21.96 -24.39 47.30
CA GLU A 201 -20.80 -24.49 48.20
C GLU A 201 -20.78 -23.35 49.24
N GLU A 202 -21.12 -22.13 48.82
CA GLU A 202 -21.29 -21.00 49.74
C GLU A 202 -22.43 -21.25 50.74
N SER A 203 -23.53 -21.86 50.31
CA SER A 203 -24.63 -22.20 51.22
C SER A 203 -24.26 -23.31 52.21
N ASP A 204 -23.44 -24.26 51.78
CA ASP A 204 -22.93 -25.34 52.63
C ASP A 204 -21.95 -24.79 53.66
N THR A 205 -21.07 -23.88 53.26
CA THR A 205 -20.16 -23.16 54.17
C THR A 205 -20.95 -22.38 55.23
N ILE A 206 -22.03 -21.68 54.84
CA ILE A 206 -22.91 -20.96 55.78
C ILE A 206 -23.58 -21.92 56.77
N ALA A 207 -23.98 -23.10 56.31
CA ALA A 207 -24.57 -24.13 57.17
C ALA A 207 -23.55 -24.70 58.16
N GLU A 208 -22.32 -24.97 57.70
CA GLU A 208 -21.22 -25.41 58.56
C GLU A 208 -20.88 -24.36 59.63
N ASP A 209 -20.75 -23.09 59.25
CA ASP A 209 -20.44 -22.02 60.20
C ASP A 209 -21.53 -21.87 61.29
N PHE A 210 -22.80 -22.04 60.93
CA PHE A 210 -23.90 -22.06 61.90
C PHE A 210 -23.81 -23.27 62.84
N LEU A 211 -23.52 -24.47 62.33
CA LEU A 211 -23.36 -25.69 63.14
C LEU A 211 -22.16 -25.60 64.11
N GLU A 212 -21.13 -24.87 63.73
CA GLU A 212 -19.96 -24.57 64.57
C GLU A 212 -20.22 -23.43 65.57
N GLY A 213 -21.40 -22.79 65.53
CA GLY A 213 -21.78 -21.71 66.42
C GLY A 213 -21.10 -20.37 66.13
N LYS A 214 -20.57 -20.19 64.91
CA LYS A 214 -19.92 -18.93 64.47
C LYS A 214 -20.92 -17.84 64.07
N THR A 215 -22.16 -18.22 63.77
CA THR A 215 -23.22 -17.33 63.27
C THR A 215 -24.50 -17.50 64.09
N GLU A 216 -25.20 -16.40 64.36
CA GLU A 216 -26.49 -16.43 65.04
C GLU A 216 -27.63 -16.90 64.11
N ILE A 217 -28.74 -17.33 64.70
CA ILE A 217 -29.84 -17.96 63.94
C ILE A 217 -30.46 -17.04 62.88
N ASP A 218 -30.63 -15.76 63.19
CA ASP A 218 -31.27 -14.80 62.28
C ASP A 218 -30.37 -14.52 61.06
N ASP A 219 -29.06 -14.36 61.29
CA ASP A 219 -28.06 -14.14 60.24
C ASP A 219 -27.88 -15.38 59.35
N PHE A 220 -27.89 -16.57 59.96
CA PHE A 220 -27.88 -17.84 59.24
C PHE A 220 -29.11 -17.94 58.33
N LEU A 221 -30.32 -17.77 58.87
CA LEU A 221 -31.55 -17.91 58.10
C LEU A 221 -31.57 -16.95 56.90
N SER A 222 -31.16 -15.70 57.10
CA SER A 222 -31.13 -14.70 56.03
C SER A 222 -30.13 -15.10 54.93
N SER A 223 -28.87 -15.36 55.30
CA SER A 223 -27.79 -15.64 54.34
C SER A 223 -27.97 -16.99 53.63
N PHE A 224 -28.38 -18.02 54.36
CA PHE A 224 -28.61 -19.35 53.82
C PHE A 224 -29.80 -19.36 52.85
N MET A 225 -30.92 -18.71 53.20
CA MET A 225 -32.06 -18.59 52.30
C MET A 225 -31.72 -17.79 51.05
N GLU A 226 -30.94 -16.73 51.17
CA GLU A 226 -30.45 -15.96 50.01
C GLU A 226 -29.63 -16.86 49.06
N LYS A 227 -28.60 -17.55 49.57
CA LYS A 227 -27.71 -18.39 48.75
C LYS A 227 -28.43 -19.59 48.15
N ARG A 228 -29.28 -20.29 48.91
CA ARG A 228 -30.08 -21.41 48.39
C ARG A 228 -31.06 -20.96 47.33
N THR A 229 -31.73 -19.82 47.53
CA THR A 229 -32.62 -19.24 46.52
C THR A 229 -31.85 -18.90 45.25
N LEU A 230 -30.69 -18.27 45.37
CA LEU A 230 -29.82 -17.94 44.24
C LEU A 230 -29.34 -19.19 43.48
N CYS A 231 -28.89 -20.22 44.19
CA CYS A 231 -28.50 -21.51 43.61
C CYS A 231 -29.66 -22.12 42.80
N HIS A 232 -30.84 -22.26 43.41
CA HIS A 232 -32.01 -22.84 42.75
C HIS A 232 -32.46 -22.01 41.52
N CYS A 233 -32.46 -20.68 41.63
CA CYS A 233 -32.74 -19.81 40.50
C CYS A 233 -31.74 -19.98 39.35
N ARG A 234 -30.44 -20.13 39.64
CA ARG A 234 -29.40 -20.35 38.62
C ARG A 234 -29.54 -21.73 37.96
N ARG A 235 -29.80 -22.80 38.73
CA ARG A 235 -30.10 -24.14 38.20
C ARG A 235 -31.30 -24.14 37.27
N ALA A 236 -32.42 -23.56 37.69
CA ALA A 236 -33.62 -23.49 36.87
C ALA A 236 -33.39 -22.71 35.56
N LYS A 237 -32.59 -21.63 35.60
CA LYS A 237 -32.20 -20.88 34.39
C LYS A 237 -31.28 -21.70 33.47
N GLU A 238 -30.35 -22.45 34.03
CA GLU A 238 -29.43 -23.34 33.30
C GLU A 238 -30.20 -24.45 32.58
N GLU A 239 -31.10 -25.15 33.26
CA GLU A 239 -31.97 -26.18 32.68
C GLU A 239 -32.86 -25.62 31.57
N LYS A 240 -33.46 -24.45 31.79
CA LYS A 240 -34.29 -23.79 30.78
C LYS A 240 -33.49 -23.39 29.53
N LEU A 241 -32.26 -22.93 29.72
CA LEU A 241 -31.35 -22.62 28.61
C LEU A 241 -30.94 -23.89 27.86
N GLN A 242 -30.62 -24.98 28.57
CA GLN A 242 -30.32 -26.29 27.98
C GLN A 242 -31.47 -26.79 27.10
N GLN A 243 -32.71 -26.67 27.57
CA GLN A 243 -33.90 -27.03 26.78
C GLN A 243 -34.01 -26.17 25.51
N ALA A 244 -33.82 -24.85 25.62
CA ALA A 244 -33.88 -23.96 24.47
C ALA A 244 -32.80 -24.28 23.42
N ILE A 245 -31.57 -24.60 23.85
CA ILE A 245 -30.47 -25.03 22.97
C ILE A 245 -30.84 -26.34 22.25
N ALA A 246 -31.36 -27.32 22.99
CA ALA A 246 -31.76 -28.61 22.43
C ALA A 246 -32.89 -28.47 21.41
N MET A 247 -33.91 -27.65 21.70
CA MET A 247 -35.00 -27.38 20.76
C MET A 247 -34.50 -26.67 19.50
N HIS A 248 -33.64 -25.66 19.64
CA HIS A 248 -33.12 -24.93 18.48
C HIS A 248 -32.25 -25.81 17.57
N SER A 249 -31.50 -26.75 18.15
CA SER A 249 -30.69 -27.72 17.40
C SER A 249 -31.55 -28.71 16.57
N GLN A 250 -32.80 -28.98 16.99
CA GLN A 250 -33.72 -29.86 16.25
C GLN A 250 -34.29 -29.19 14.98
N PHE A 251 -34.39 -27.87 14.94
CA PHE A 251 -34.87 -27.13 13.77
C PHE A 251 -33.78 -26.81 12.74
N HIS A 252 -32.50 -26.98 13.12
CA HIS A 252 -31.34 -26.77 12.26
C HIS A 252 -30.66 -28.11 11.89
N ALA A 253 -31.45 -29.16 11.64
CA ALA A 253 -30.95 -30.36 10.97
C ALA A 253 -30.65 -29.99 9.50
N PRO A 254 -29.44 -30.26 8.98
CA PRO A 254 -29.10 -29.91 7.60
C PRO A 254 -29.93 -30.76 6.62
N LEU A 255 -30.59 -30.10 5.67
CA LEU A 255 -31.00 -30.69 4.39
C LEU A 255 -29.83 -30.60 3.42
#